data_AF-A0A355C9F7-F1
#
_entry.id   AF-A0A355C9F7-F1
#
_cell.length_a   1.000
_cell.length_b   1.000
_cell.length_c   1.000
_cell.angle_alpha   90.00
_cell.angle_beta   90.00
_cell.angle_gamma   90.00
#
_symmetry.space_group_name_H-M   'P 1'
#
loop_
_entity.id
_entity.type
_entity.pdbx_description
1 polymer ?
#
loop_
_entity_poly.entity_id
_entity_poly.type
_entity_poly.pdbx_seq_one_letter_code
_entity_poly.pdbx_strand_id
1 'polypeptide(L)' 'YYFPDIETYYDLGTRNFVYLNNGRWLFVPTLPPIYAAFNLNNAFIVIVNRSVYTPWMHHHYYNSHYPRYYYIDYYDF' A
#
# COMPACT_ATOMS: atom_id res chain seq x y z
N TYR A 1 3.12 -3.42 -5.52
CA TYR A 1 2.85 -1.98 -5.32
C TYR A 1 2.51 -1.72 -3.87
N TYR A 2 2.82 -0.53 -3.36
CA TYR A 2 2.43 -0.06 -2.04
C TYR A 2 1.64 1.25 -2.17
N PHE A 3 0.54 1.34 -1.44
CA PHE A 3 -0.39 2.47 -1.37
C PHE A 3 -0.31 3.07 0.04
N PRO A 4 0.50 4.13 0.25
CA PRO A 4 0.71 4.72 1.56
C PRO A 4 -0.57 5.22 2.23
N ASP A 5 -1.46 5.86 1.45
CA ASP A 5 -2.64 6.52 2.02
C ASP A 5 -3.65 5.56 2.64
N ILE A 6 -3.62 4.29 2.25
CA ILE A 6 -4.45 3.23 2.82
C ILE A 6 -3.59 2.11 3.41
N GLU A 7 -2.29 2.34 3.58
CA GLU A 7 -1.30 1.40 4.12
C GLU A 7 -1.42 -0.02 3.54
N THR A 8 -1.74 -0.11 2.26
CA THR A 8 -2.11 -1.37 1.58
C THR A 8 -1.08 -1.71 0.53
N TYR A 9 -0.83 -3.00 0.34
CA TYR A 9 0.02 -3.52 -0.73
C TYR A 9 -0.84 -4.21 -1.78
N TYR A 10 -0.36 -4.22 -3.01
CA TYR A 10 -0.93 -5.02 -4.09
C TYR A 10 0.14 -5.88 -4.73
N ASP A 11 -0.07 -7.18 -4.68
CA ASP A 11 0.81 -8.18 -5.27
C ASP A 11 0.35 -8.49 -6.70
N LEU A 12 1.22 -8.22 -7.68
CA LEU A 12 0.95 -8.47 -9.10
C LEU A 12 0.94 -9.97 -9.45
N GLY A 13 1.67 -10.80 -8.69
CA GLY A 13 1.75 -12.24 -8.91
C GLY A 13 0.46 -12.93 -8.49
N THR A 14 0.02 -12.68 -7.26
CA THR A 14 -1.22 -13.28 -6.72
C THR A 14 -2.48 -12.49 -7.05
N ARG A 15 -2.35 -11.24 -7.52
CA ARG A 15 -3.45 -10.28 -7.74
C ARG A 15 -4.27 -10.00 -6.49
N ASN A 16 -3.63 -10.07 -5.32
CA ASN A 16 -4.26 -9.81 -4.04
C ASN A 16 -3.80 -8.47 -3.46
N PHE A 17 -4.73 -7.82 -2.76
CA PHE A 17 -4.45 -6.77 -1.81
C PHE A 17 -4.00 -7.38 -0.48
N VAL A 18 -3.00 -6.77 0.12
CA VAL A 18 -2.46 -7.13 1.42
C VAL A 18 -2.55 -5.92 2.34
N TYR A 19 -3.32 -6.04 3.42
CA TYR A 19 -3.54 -4.96 4.36
C TYR A 19 -3.52 -5.49 5.80
N LEU A 20 -3.16 -4.61 6.74
CA LEU A 20 -3.11 -4.96 8.14
C LEU A 20 -4.50 -4.80 8.75
N ASN A 21 -5.03 -5.87 9.32
CA ASN A 21 -6.29 -5.86 10.04
C ASN A 21 -6.10 -6.49 11.42
N ASN A 22 -6.34 -5.72 12.48
CA ASN A 22 -6.21 -6.17 13.86
C ASN A 22 -4.89 -6.93 14.15
N GLY A 23 -3.78 -6.37 13.66
CA GLY A 23 -2.43 -6.93 13.82
C GLY A 23 -2.10 -8.14 12.93
N ARG A 24 -2.98 -8.52 12.00
CA ARG A 24 -2.75 -9.63 11.05
C ARG A 24 -2.80 -9.14 9.61
N TRP A 25 -1.86 -9.60 8.80
CA TRP A 25 -1.88 -9.36 7.36
C TRP A 25 -2.92 -10.24 6.70
N LEU A 26 -3.89 -9.61 6.03
CA LEU A 26 -4.92 -10.29 5.27
C LEU A 26 -4.65 -10.15 3.78
N PHE A 27 -4.87 -11.23 3.04
CA PHE A 27 -4.69 -11.32 1.60
C PHE A 27 -6.07 -11.49 0.98
N VAL A 28 -6.51 -10.52 0.18
CA VAL A 28 -7.86 -10.49 -0.39
C VAL A 28 -7.81 -10.08 -1.86
N PRO A 29 -8.69 -10.62 -2.71
CA PRO A 29 -8.70 -10.29 -4.14
C PRO A 29 -9.27 -8.90 -4.43
N THR A 30 -9.99 -8.31 -3.47
CA THR A 30 -10.66 -7.01 -3.61
C THR A 30 -10.30 -6.08 -2.47
N LEU A 31 -10.37 -4.77 -2.72
CA LEU A 31 -10.14 -3.79 -1.68
C LEU A 31 -11.18 -3.96 -0.55
N PRO A 32 -10.79 -3.80 0.72
CA PRO A 32 -11.73 -3.83 1.83
C PRO A 32 -12.82 -2.76 1.66
N PRO A 33 -14.06 -3.00 2.13
CA PRO A 33 -15.16 -2.03 2.00
C PRO A 33 -14.83 -0.65 2.57
N ILE A 34 -14.05 -0.59 3.65
CA ILE A 34 -13.60 0.67 4.27
C ILE A 34 -12.72 1.53 3.33
N TYR A 35 -12.08 0.90 2.35
CA TYR A 35 -11.27 1.58 1.34
C TYR A 35 -11.93 1.57 -0.04
N ALA A 36 -13.14 1.02 -0.21
CA ALA A 36 -13.76 0.85 -1.53
C ALA A 36 -13.98 2.17 -2.30
N ALA A 37 -14.09 3.29 -1.59
CA ALA A 37 -14.19 4.62 -2.19
C ALA A 37 -12.83 5.23 -2.59
N PHE A 38 -11.72 4.58 -2.24
CA PHE A 38 -10.37 5.05 -2.56
C PHE A 38 -10.08 4.90 -4.05
N ASN A 39 -9.68 5.99 -4.70
CA ASN A 39 -9.41 6.00 -6.13
C ASN A 39 -8.00 5.48 -6.43
N LEU A 40 -7.89 4.19 -6.72
CA LEU A 40 -6.61 3.54 -7.08
C LEU A 40 -5.97 4.14 -8.34
N ASN A 41 -6.75 4.70 -9.28
CA ASN A 41 -6.23 5.22 -10.54
C ASN A 41 -5.45 6.53 -10.36
N ASN A 42 -5.75 7.28 -9.31
CA ASN A 42 -5.07 8.55 -8.98
C ASN A 42 -4.31 8.47 -7.66
N ALA A 43 -4.06 7.25 -7.18
CA ALA A 43 -3.35 7.05 -5.94
C ALA A 43 -1.85 7.28 -6.13
N PHE A 44 -1.20 7.81 -5.10
CA PHE A 44 0.25 7.75 -5.02
C PHE A 44 0.69 6.31 -4.77
N ILE A 45 1.53 5.79 -5.66
CA ILE A 45 1.97 4.40 -5.64
C ILE A 45 3.48 4.33 -5.51
N VAL A 46 3.94 3.60 -4.50
CA VAL A 46 5.35 3.25 -4.36
C VAL A 46 5.59 1.89 -5.01
N ILE A 47 6.48 1.86 -5.99
CA ILE A 47 6.91 0.61 -6.62
C ILE A 47 7.91 -0.07 -5.68
N VAL A 48 7.40 -1.07 -4.96
CA VAL A 48 8.25 -1.90 -4.11
C VAL A 48 9.00 -2.91 -4.97
N ASN A 49 10.31 -3.04 -4.73
CA ASN A 49 11.19 -3.89 -5.53
C ASN A 49 10.69 -5.35 -5.53
N ARG A 50 10.62 -5.93 -6.73
CA ARG A 50 10.15 -7.31 -6.98
C ARG A 50 11.00 -8.37 -6.28
N SER A 51 12.25 -8.07 -5.93
CA SER A 51 13.14 -8.97 -5.18
C SER A 51 12.71 -9.15 -3.72
N VAL A 52 11.87 -8.26 -3.18
CA VAL A 52 11.29 -8.40 -1.85
C VAL A 52 9.98 -9.17 -1.98
N TYR A 53 10.00 -10.47 -1.66
CA TYR A 53 8.83 -11.35 -1.77
C TYR A 53 7.74 -11.06 -0.72
N THR A 54 8.04 -10.29 0.33
CA THR A 54 7.14 -10.04 1.47
C THR A 54 7.21 -8.60 1.99
N PRO A 55 6.89 -7.58 1.16
CA PRO A 55 7.07 -6.17 1.53
C PRO A 55 6.27 -5.74 2.78
N TRP A 56 5.12 -6.37 3.04
CA TRP A 56 4.32 -6.15 4.24
C TRP A 56 5.05 -6.55 5.54
N MET A 57 6.04 -7.46 5.49
CA MET A 57 6.86 -7.78 6.66
C MET A 57 7.76 -6.62 7.10
N HIS A 58 8.08 -5.72 6.17
CA HIS A 58 8.87 -4.52 6.43
C HIS A 58 7.98 -3.26 6.48
N HIS A 59 6.72 -3.41 6.87
CA HIS A 59 5.75 -2.32 6.84
C HIS A 59 6.21 -1.05 7.57
N HIS A 60 6.84 -1.20 8.74
CA HIS A 60 7.40 -0.06 9.48
C HIS A 60 8.41 0.76 8.67
N TYR A 61 9.26 0.10 7.87
CA TYR A 61 10.22 0.78 7.01
C TYR A 61 9.52 1.60 5.93
N TYR A 62 8.54 1.00 5.24
CA TYR A 62 7.80 1.67 4.16
C TYR A 62 6.93 2.81 4.67
N ASN A 63 6.26 2.63 5.81
CA ASN A 63 5.44 3.68 6.41
C ASN A 63 6.29 4.88 6.87
N SER A 64 7.48 4.63 7.43
CA SER A 64 8.38 5.70 7.84
C SER A 64 8.98 6.50 6.67
N HIS A 65 9.23 5.87 5.51
CA HIS A 65 9.81 6.54 4.34
C HIS A 65 8.75 7.16 3.42
N TYR A 66 7.57 6.57 3.41
CA TYR A 66 6.43 7.00 2.61
C TYR A 66 5.22 7.09 3.53
N PRO A 67 5.17 8.11 4.40
CA PRO A 67 4.00 8.35 5.23
C PRO A 67 2.81 8.71 4.35
N ARG A 68 1.62 8.56 4.93
CA ARG A 68 0.38 8.99 4.31
C ARG A 68 0.47 10.47 3.90
N TYR A 69 -0.01 10.79 2.69
CA TYR A 69 0.06 12.12 2.08
C TYR A 69 1.46 12.64 1.69
N TYR A 70 2.51 11.81 1.71
CA TYR A 70 3.88 12.22 1.37
C TYR A 70 4.04 13.00 0.05
N TYR A 71 3.19 12.70 -0.94
CA TYR A 71 3.26 13.35 -2.26
C TYR A 71 2.72 14.78 -2.27
N ILE A 72 1.88 15.18 -1.31
CA ILE A 72 1.32 16.53 -1.26
C ILE A 72 2.45 17.55 -1.06
N ASP A 73 3.37 17.26 -0.14
CA ASP A 73 4.52 18.14 0.13
C ASP A 73 5.56 18.17 -1.01
N TYR A 74 5.55 17.18 -1.91
CA TYR A 74 6.56 17.05 -2.98
C TYR A 74 6.16 17.76 -4.28
N TYR A 75 4.86 18.00 -4.51
CA TYR A 75 4.33 18.66 -5.71
C TYR A 75 3.94 20.14 -5.49
N ASP A 76 4.15 20.67 -4.28
CA ASP A 76 3.85 22.07 -3.91
C ASP A 76 5.02 23.06 -4.18
N PHE A 77 5.93 22.72 -5.10
CA PHE A 77 7.06 23.56 -5.54
C PHE A 77 6.98 23.96 -7.02
#